data_AF-A0AAV0XTK6-F1
#
_entry.id   AF-A0AAV0XTK6-F1
#
_cell.length_a   1.000
_cell.length_b   1.000
_cell.length_c   1.000
_cell.angle_alpha   90.00
_cell.angle_beta   90.00
_cell.angle_gamma   90.00
#
_symmetry.space_group_name_H-M   'P 1'
#
loop_
_entity.id
_entity.type
_entity.pdbx_description
1 polymer ?
#
loop_
_entity_poly.entity_id
_entity_poly.type
_entity_poly.pdbx_seq_one_letter_code
_entity_poly.pdbx_strand_id
1 'polypeptide(L)'
;MYRQVLVTKQDSEKQRILWRADPSLPIQIYRLTTLTYGTVPASFLATACLRKISELESSYVKACEAIRNDFYMEDFLSGAETKEEAIKLRDEVILIMKKAGMTLRKWSSNEPSIVSCMSEKENANECIFEEESITKILGLYWNADGDVLQYKVKEYHDENTTISKRHILAETAAIFDPMGLVGPIIVQAKLIIQSLWQIRISWDEPLPDNIRIEWVKYRKGLSMLNKLTIPRNIGCNKILTNIQIHGFADASIKCNGACIFLRSTNEQGEHTAKLICAKSKVAPLKVIISLPRLELCAALLLARLVSRIVPKLKLNIAKKYFWSDSKIVLSWIESPSTKWKTFVAHRIGEIQDLSNITDWAYVKSSENPADIISRGCDAEQISSINLWWNGPEWLKNNRSGR
;
A
#
# COMPACT_ATOMS: atom_id res chain seq x y z
N MET A 1 -2.22 16.75 16.06
CA MET A 1 -2.45 17.94 15.19
C MET A 1 -3.77 18.67 15.48
N TYR A 2 -4.90 17.96 15.55
CA TYR A 2 -6.26 18.54 15.62
C TYR A 2 -6.46 19.64 16.67
N ARG A 3 -5.98 19.43 17.90
CA ARG A 3 -6.17 20.38 19.01
C ARG A 3 -5.42 21.72 18.85
N GLN A 4 -4.59 21.88 17.82
CA GLN A 4 -3.90 23.14 17.54
C GLN A 4 -4.68 24.06 16.59
N VAL A 5 -5.76 23.56 15.98
CA VAL A 5 -6.59 24.34 15.05
C VAL A 5 -7.81 24.86 15.80
N LEU A 6 -7.93 26.19 15.92
CA LEU A 6 -9.12 26.81 16.48
C LEU A 6 -10.30 26.69 15.50
N VAL A 7 -11.47 26.38 16.04
CA VAL A 7 -12.73 26.46 15.27
C VAL A 7 -13.36 27.82 15.46
N THR A 8 -14.21 28.22 14.52
CA THR A 8 -14.96 29.48 14.63
C THR A 8 -15.83 29.49 15.89
N LYS A 9 -16.11 30.68 16.43
CA LYS A 9 -16.98 30.80 17.61
C LYS A 9 -18.35 30.15 17.38
N GLN A 10 -18.93 30.34 16.20
CA GLN A 10 -20.23 29.78 15.81
C GLN A 10 -20.21 28.25 15.79
N ASP A 11 -19.13 27.63 15.30
CA ASP A 11 -19.02 26.17 15.28
C ASP A 11 -18.63 25.60 16.65
N SER A 12 -17.85 26.32 17.45
CA SER A 12 -17.53 25.92 18.82
C SER A 12 -18.77 25.78 19.69
N GLU A 13 -19.81 26.60 19.45
CA GLU A 13 -21.08 26.51 20.18
C GLU A 13 -21.82 25.19 19.96
N LYS A 14 -21.56 24.52 18.84
CA LYS A 14 -22.09 23.19 18.50
C LYS A 14 -21.23 22.04 19.04
N GLN A 15 -20.06 22.34 19.63
CA GLN A 15 -19.14 21.36 20.23
C GLN A 15 -19.19 21.39 21.75
N ARG A 16 -20.39 21.30 22.33
CA ARG A 16 -20.57 21.20 23.78
C ARG A 16 -20.54 19.75 24.23
N ILE A 17 -19.86 19.49 25.34
CA ILE A 17 -19.82 18.20 26.00
C ILE A 17 -20.28 18.34 27.44
N LEU A 18 -20.90 17.28 27.94
CA LEU A 18 -21.24 17.12 29.34
C LEU A 18 -20.18 16.23 29.97
N TRP A 19 -19.55 16.70 31.04
CA TRP A 19 -18.54 15.91 31.73
C TRP A 19 -18.58 16.12 33.24
N ARG A 20 -18.27 15.06 33.96
CA ARG A 20 -18.01 15.07 35.40
C ARG A 20 -16.99 13.98 35.70
N ALA A 21 -16.11 14.22 36.66
CA ALA A 21 -15.10 13.26 37.07
C ALA A 21 -15.68 12.07 37.84
N ASP A 22 -16.75 12.33 38.60
CA ASP A 22 -17.37 11.36 39.51
C ASP A 22 -18.91 11.45 39.44
N PRO A 23 -19.65 10.33 39.53
CA PRO A 23 -21.12 10.32 39.50
C PRO A 23 -21.82 11.14 40.60
N SER A 24 -21.14 11.41 41.72
CA SER A 24 -21.62 12.26 42.81
C SER A 24 -21.50 13.76 42.50
N LEU A 25 -20.64 14.14 41.56
CA LEU A 25 -20.43 15.54 41.18
C LEU A 25 -21.50 16.01 40.19
N PRO A 26 -21.85 17.31 40.23
CA PRO A 26 -22.75 17.90 39.24
C PRO A 26 -22.13 17.82 37.85
N ILE A 27 -22.97 17.58 36.84
CA ILE A 27 -22.56 17.57 35.43
C ILE A 27 -22.15 18.99 35.03
N GLN A 28 -20.95 19.13 34.48
CA GLN A 28 -20.45 20.39 33.94
C GLN A 28 -20.57 20.41 32.42
N ILE A 29 -20.81 21.61 31.87
CA ILE A 29 -20.90 21.84 30.42
C ILE A 29 -19.59 22.48 29.96
N TYR A 30 -18.86 21.78 29.10
CA TYR A 30 -17.66 22.31 28.46
C TYR A 30 -17.93 22.62 27.00
N ARG A 31 -17.19 23.59 26.47
CA ARG A 31 -17.19 23.94 25.05
C ARG A 31 -15.81 23.70 24.48
N LEU A 32 -15.72 22.84 23.47
CA LEU A 32 -14.47 22.59 22.76
C LEU A 32 -14.22 23.73 21.77
N THR A 33 -13.06 24.37 21.87
CA THR A 33 -12.66 25.54 21.06
C THR A 33 -11.77 25.18 19.87
N THR A 34 -11.33 23.93 19.81
CA THR A 34 -10.40 23.43 18.80
C THR A 34 -11.05 22.32 18.00
N LEU A 35 -10.44 22.02 16.85
CA LEU A 35 -10.89 20.93 16.00
C LEU A 35 -10.87 19.61 16.78
N THR A 36 -12.06 19.03 16.96
CA THR A 36 -12.25 17.84 17.77
C THR A 36 -12.27 16.60 16.88
N TYR A 37 -11.48 15.60 17.26
CA TYR A 37 -11.45 14.28 16.61
C TYR A 37 -12.83 13.61 16.65
N GLY A 38 -13.10 12.76 15.66
CA GLY A 38 -14.39 12.07 15.53
C GLY A 38 -15.52 12.91 14.93
N THR A 39 -15.32 14.22 14.73
CA THR A 39 -16.24 15.02 13.93
C THR A 39 -16.03 14.74 12.43
N VAL A 40 -17.12 14.71 11.66
CA VAL A 40 -17.09 14.40 10.21
C VAL A 40 -16.04 15.21 9.43
N PRO A 41 -15.90 16.55 9.63
CA PRO A 41 -14.93 17.33 8.87
C PRO A 41 -13.52 17.37 9.47
N ALA A 42 -13.26 16.72 10.63
CA ALA A 42 -12.00 16.88 11.37
C ALA A 42 -10.78 16.64 10.49
N SER A 43 -10.70 15.48 9.85
CA SER A 43 -9.54 15.11 9.04
C SER A 43 -9.37 16.04 7.83
N PHE A 44 -10.46 16.42 7.17
CA PHE A 44 -10.42 17.38 6.07
C PHE A 44 -9.85 18.73 6.51
N LEU A 45 -10.39 19.29 7.61
CA LEU A 45 -9.96 20.60 8.11
C LEU A 45 -8.50 20.59 8.56
N ALA A 46 -8.06 19.53 9.23
CA ALA A 46 -6.67 19.43 9.67
C ALA A 46 -5.70 19.35 8.48
N THR A 47 -6.01 18.54 7.47
CA THR A 47 -5.21 18.48 6.24
C THR A 47 -5.27 19.79 5.45
N ALA A 48 -6.41 20.48 5.43
CA ALA A 48 -6.53 21.79 4.81
C ALA A 48 -5.64 22.83 5.50
N CYS A 49 -5.54 22.80 6.83
CA CYS A 49 -4.60 23.65 7.58
C CYS A 49 -3.14 23.37 7.20
N LEU A 50 -2.73 22.09 7.09
CA LEU A 50 -1.37 21.75 6.62
C LEU A 50 -1.08 22.31 5.23
N ARG A 51 -2.02 22.16 4.29
CA ARG A 51 -1.88 22.76 2.95
C ARG A 51 -1.78 24.27 3.05
N LYS A 52 -2.58 24.92 3.91
CA LYS A 52 -2.52 26.37 4.07
C LYS A 52 -1.20 26.86 4.65
N ILE A 53 -0.64 26.15 5.63
CA ILE A 53 0.70 26.43 6.17
C ILE A 53 1.75 26.40 5.04
N SER A 54 1.68 25.40 4.16
CA SER A 54 2.59 25.28 3.01
C SER A 54 2.45 26.38 1.95
N GLU A 55 1.32 27.10 1.91
CA GLU A 55 1.06 28.21 0.98
C GLU A 55 1.52 29.56 1.56
N LEU A 56 1.47 29.71 2.89
CA LEU A 56 1.83 30.95 3.58
C LEU A 56 3.34 31.09 3.77
N GLU A 57 4.08 29.99 3.81
CA GLU A 57 5.53 29.98 3.91
C GLU A 57 6.18 29.82 2.53
N SER A 58 7.04 30.76 2.15
CA SER A 58 7.75 30.77 0.86
C SER A 58 9.26 30.52 0.98
N SER A 59 9.80 30.54 2.20
CA SER A 59 11.24 30.54 2.44
C SER A 59 11.89 29.17 2.21
N TYR A 60 11.12 28.08 2.34
CA TYR A 60 11.63 26.70 2.32
C TYR A 60 10.82 25.83 1.35
N VAL A 61 11.09 25.96 0.05
CA VAL A 61 10.29 25.33 -1.02
C VAL A 61 10.16 23.81 -0.84
N LYS A 62 11.28 23.09 -0.61
CA LYS A 62 11.28 21.63 -0.43
C LYS A 62 10.46 21.21 0.81
N ALA A 63 10.60 21.92 1.94
CA ALA A 63 9.84 21.64 3.14
C ALA A 63 8.34 21.91 2.97
N CYS A 64 7.95 23.00 2.28
CA CYS A 64 6.55 23.28 1.97
C CYS A 64 5.95 22.22 1.05
N GLU A 65 6.70 21.73 0.06
CA GLU A 65 6.27 20.62 -0.78
C GLU A 65 6.08 19.31 0.00
N ALA A 66 6.99 19.01 0.93
CA ALA A 66 6.86 17.85 1.80
C ALA A 66 5.64 17.97 2.74
N ILE A 67 5.43 19.14 3.37
CA ILE A 67 4.24 19.38 4.21
C ILE A 67 2.94 19.20 3.42
N ARG A 68 2.95 19.58 2.14
CA ARG A 68 1.76 19.47 1.27
C ARG A 68 1.46 18.03 0.84
N ASN A 69 2.48 17.21 0.62
CA ASN A 69 2.34 15.96 -0.12
C ASN A 69 2.66 14.70 0.71
N ASP A 70 3.45 14.83 1.77
CA ASP A 70 4.06 13.71 2.48
C ASP A 70 3.40 13.46 3.85
N PHE A 71 2.39 14.25 4.21
CA PHE A 71 1.51 13.96 5.34
C PHE A 71 0.38 13.02 4.93
N TYR A 72 0.17 11.98 5.73
CA TYR A 72 -1.04 11.18 5.72
C TYR A 72 -1.74 11.30 7.08
N MET A 73 -2.84 12.06 7.11
CA MET A 73 -3.53 12.45 8.35
C MET A 73 -2.58 13.11 9.35
N GLU A 74 -2.16 12.39 10.40
CA GLU A 74 -1.26 12.90 11.45
C GLU A 74 0.19 12.47 11.25
N ASP A 75 0.47 11.51 10.36
CA ASP A 75 1.79 10.93 10.16
C ASP A 75 2.52 11.66 9.02
N PHE A 76 3.77 12.07 9.27
CA PHE A 76 4.66 12.66 8.27
C PHE A 76 5.68 11.63 7.81
N LEU A 77 5.76 11.37 6.50
CA LEU A 77 6.62 10.34 5.92
C LEU A 77 7.37 10.89 4.72
N SER A 78 8.61 11.30 4.92
CA SER A 78 9.43 11.91 3.89
C SER A 78 10.87 11.41 3.96
N GLY A 79 11.68 11.77 2.96
CA GLY A 79 13.06 11.33 2.82
C GLY A 79 13.82 12.14 1.78
N ALA A 80 15.12 11.90 1.67
CA ALA A 80 15.99 12.52 0.67
C ALA A 80 17.05 11.51 0.17
N GLU A 81 17.77 11.87 -0.89
CA GLU A 81 18.82 11.02 -1.48
C GLU A 81 20.10 11.05 -0.66
N THR A 82 20.36 12.14 0.06
CA THR A 82 21.53 12.29 0.93
C THR A 82 21.11 12.59 2.37
N LYS A 83 22.01 12.23 3.30
CA LYS A 83 21.83 12.49 4.73
C LYS A 83 21.71 13.98 5.01
N GLU A 84 22.52 14.81 4.38
CA GLU A 84 22.56 16.26 4.59
C GLU A 84 21.25 16.90 4.13
N GLU A 85 20.70 16.46 2.99
CA GLU A 85 19.41 16.93 2.52
C GLU A 85 18.27 16.48 3.43
N ALA A 86 18.31 15.25 3.94
CA ALA A 86 17.30 14.75 4.87
C ALA A 86 17.30 15.52 6.19
N ILE A 87 18.49 15.83 6.74
CA ILE A 87 18.66 16.66 7.95
C ILE A 87 18.10 18.06 7.71
N LYS A 88 18.44 18.67 6.58
CA LYS A 88 17.96 20.01 6.20
C LYS A 88 16.43 20.03 6.08
N LEU A 89 15.85 19.07 5.36
CA LEU A 89 14.40 18.96 5.17
C LEU A 89 13.68 18.81 6.52
N ARG A 90 14.19 17.93 7.39
CA ARG A 90 13.64 17.73 8.74
C ARG A 90 13.65 19.04 9.54
N ASP A 91 14.78 19.72 9.62
CA ASP A 91 14.93 20.94 10.42
C ASP A 91 14.03 22.07 9.90
N GLU A 92 13.92 22.21 8.58
CA GLU A 92 13.02 23.18 7.95
C GLU A 92 11.54 22.85 8.23
N VAL A 93 11.13 21.58 8.11
CA VAL A 93 9.75 21.16 8.42
C VAL A 93 9.43 21.39 9.91
N ILE A 94 10.34 21.03 10.82
CA ILE A 94 10.17 21.29 12.26
C ILE A 94 9.97 22.79 12.53
N LEU A 95 10.77 23.64 11.90
CA LEU A 95 10.68 25.09 12.07
C LEU A 95 9.31 25.63 11.61
N ILE A 96 8.87 25.25 10.41
CA ILE A 96 7.59 25.71 9.84
C ILE A 96 6.43 25.25 10.71
N MET A 97 6.44 23.98 11.10
CA MET A 97 5.38 23.40 11.92
C MET A 97 5.35 24.01 13.33
N LYS A 98 6.52 24.31 13.93
CA LYS A 98 6.62 25.02 15.20
C LYS A 98 6.05 26.44 15.14
N LYS A 99 6.30 27.19 14.04
CA LYS A 99 5.66 28.51 13.82
C LYS A 99 4.14 28.41 13.77
N ALA A 100 3.60 27.31 13.27
CA ALA A 100 2.17 27.03 13.22
C ALA A 100 1.59 26.47 14.54
N GLY A 101 2.38 26.38 15.62
CA GLY A 101 1.96 25.79 16.89
C GLY A 101 1.82 24.27 16.86
N MET A 102 2.34 23.61 15.83
CA MET A 102 2.27 22.17 15.63
C MET A 102 3.64 21.52 15.85
N THR A 103 3.92 21.11 17.09
CA THR A 103 5.17 20.39 17.38
C THR A 103 5.12 18.96 16.87
N LEU A 104 6.06 18.60 15.98
CA LEU A 104 6.26 17.23 15.51
C LEU A 104 7.02 16.41 16.56
N ARG A 105 6.63 15.14 16.73
CA ARG A 105 7.19 14.22 17.73
C ARG A 105 7.35 12.83 17.12
N LYS A 106 8.05 11.92 17.81
CA LYS A 106 8.23 10.51 17.43
C LYS A 106 8.92 10.34 16.08
N TRP A 107 10.11 10.93 15.97
CA TRP A 107 10.94 10.79 14.78
C TRP A 107 11.64 9.43 14.77
N SER A 108 11.53 8.73 13.65
CA SER A 108 12.25 7.48 13.36
C SER A 108 12.92 7.59 11.99
N SER A 109 14.10 7.00 11.83
CA SER A 109 14.91 7.08 10.61
C SER A 109 15.74 5.79 10.44
N ASN A 110 15.88 5.30 9.20
CA ASN A 110 16.82 4.23 8.88
C ASN A 110 18.29 4.64 8.96
N GLU A 111 18.55 5.95 9.07
CA GLU A 111 19.86 6.52 9.35
C GLU A 111 19.84 7.14 10.77
N PRO A 112 20.39 6.47 11.79
CA PRO A 112 20.29 6.89 13.19
C PRO A 112 20.86 8.29 13.45
N SER A 113 21.88 8.69 12.67
CA SER A 113 22.53 9.99 12.79
C SER A 113 21.61 11.17 12.46
N ILE A 114 20.50 10.94 11.74
CA ILE A 114 19.46 11.94 11.54
C ILE A 114 18.73 12.18 12.86
N VAL A 115 18.43 11.16 13.66
CA VAL A 115 17.68 11.35 14.90
C VAL A 115 18.59 11.84 16.05
N SER A 116 19.81 11.32 16.15
CA SER A 116 20.74 11.64 17.24
C SER A 116 21.14 13.12 17.31
N CYS A 117 21.27 13.81 16.17
CA CYS A 117 21.54 15.26 16.15
C CYS A 117 20.42 16.10 16.82
N MET A 118 19.26 15.52 17.12
CA MET A 118 18.16 16.22 17.81
C MET A 118 18.19 16.04 19.33
N SER A 119 18.71 14.93 19.86
CA SER A 119 18.82 14.71 21.31
C SER A 119 19.86 15.63 21.96
N GLU A 120 20.84 16.12 21.19
CA GLU A 120 21.86 17.06 21.64
C GLU A 120 21.40 18.53 21.62
N LYS A 121 20.31 18.85 20.91
CA LYS A 121 19.74 20.21 20.83
C LYS A 121 18.70 20.39 21.95
N GLU A 122 18.59 21.61 22.49
CA GLU A 122 17.67 22.03 23.59
C GLU A 122 16.17 21.69 23.38
N ASN A 123 15.78 21.14 22.22
CA ASN A 123 14.43 20.66 21.91
C ASN A 123 14.15 19.19 22.35
N ALA A 124 15.09 18.52 23.03
CA ALA A 124 14.95 17.11 23.44
C ALA A 124 13.71 16.83 24.32
N ASN A 125 13.24 17.82 25.09
CA ASN A 125 12.05 17.65 25.94
C ASN A 125 10.72 17.74 25.17
N GLU A 126 10.71 18.29 23.95
CA GLU A 126 9.48 18.44 23.14
C GLU A 126 9.33 17.34 22.08
N CYS A 127 10.45 16.78 21.62
CA CYS A 127 10.52 15.69 20.65
C CYS A 127 10.71 14.35 21.38
N ILE A 128 9.62 13.62 21.62
CA ILE A 128 9.70 12.25 22.14
C ILE A 128 10.32 11.37 21.05
N PHE A 129 11.37 10.61 21.38
CA PHE A 129 12.02 9.64 20.48
C PHE A 129 11.55 8.23 20.85
N GLU A 130 11.29 7.37 19.86
CA GLU A 130 11.03 5.94 20.12
C GLU A 130 12.37 5.20 20.17
N GLU A 131 12.66 4.52 21.29
CA GLU A 131 13.85 3.67 21.45
C GLU A 131 13.73 2.34 20.70
N GLU A 132 12.51 1.94 20.33
CA GLU A 132 12.25 0.73 19.55
C GLU A 132 12.48 1.02 18.06
N SER A 133 13.35 0.23 17.41
CA SER A 133 13.60 0.36 15.97
C SER A 133 12.44 -0.06 15.08
N ILE A 134 11.38 -0.65 15.65
CA ILE A 134 10.18 -1.10 14.94
C ILE A 134 9.02 -0.14 15.21
N THR A 135 8.72 0.75 14.27
CA THR A 135 7.58 1.67 14.35
C THR A 135 6.45 1.19 13.43
N LYS A 136 5.20 1.40 13.84
CA LYS A 136 4.03 1.15 12.99
C LYS A 136 3.77 2.36 12.08
N ILE A 137 3.94 2.19 10.78
CA ILE A 137 3.73 3.22 9.75
C ILE A 137 2.50 2.87 8.93
N LEU A 138 1.48 3.73 8.97
CA LEU A 138 0.24 3.62 8.18
C LEU A 138 -0.47 2.26 8.27
N GLY A 139 -0.21 1.46 9.32
CA GLY A 139 -0.77 0.12 9.48
C GLY A 139 0.22 -1.03 9.26
N LEU A 140 1.36 -0.78 8.61
CA LEU A 140 2.48 -1.73 8.46
C LEU A 140 3.53 -1.51 9.53
N TYR A 141 4.39 -2.51 9.77
CA TYR A 141 5.55 -2.34 10.66
C TYR A 141 6.79 -2.04 9.81
N TRP A 142 7.56 -1.04 10.22
CA TRP A 142 8.84 -0.69 9.61
C TRP A 142 9.93 -0.83 10.66
N ASN A 143 10.93 -1.63 10.36
CA ASN A 143 12.17 -1.71 11.11
C ASN A 143 13.17 -0.76 10.46
N ALA A 144 13.53 0.29 11.20
CA ALA A 144 14.43 1.34 10.74
C ALA A 144 15.86 0.82 10.55
N ASP A 145 16.38 0.02 11.48
CA ASP A 145 17.78 -0.47 11.45
C ASP A 145 18.09 -1.26 10.18
N GLY A 146 17.14 -2.09 9.73
CA GLY A 146 17.28 -2.89 8.51
C GLY A 146 16.69 -2.24 7.25
N ASP A 147 16.01 -1.10 7.39
CA ASP A 147 15.12 -0.52 6.38
C ASP A 147 14.16 -1.54 5.73
N VAL A 148 13.46 -2.31 6.57
CA VAL A 148 12.55 -3.38 6.12
C VAL A 148 11.12 -3.17 6.62
N LEU A 149 10.17 -3.48 5.74
CA LEU A 149 8.76 -3.63 6.07
C LEU A 149 8.48 -5.04 6.58
N GLN A 150 7.58 -5.14 7.56
CA GLN A 150 7.19 -6.36 8.24
C GLN A 150 5.67 -6.40 8.45
N TYR A 151 5.14 -7.63 8.52
CA TYR A 151 3.76 -7.90 8.89
C TYR A 151 3.73 -8.47 10.31
N LYS A 152 2.71 -8.11 11.10
CA LYS A 152 2.42 -8.78 12.37
C LYS A 152 1.04 -9.39 12.31
N VAL A 153 0.98 -10.71 12.42
CA VAL A 153 -0.22 -11.51 12.53
C VAL A 153 -0.26 -12.11 13.94
N LYS A 154 -1.43 -12.03 14.58
CA LYS A 154 -1.64 -12.66 15.88
C LYS A 154 -1.54 -14.17 15.74
N GLU A 155 -0.69 -14.79 16.55
CA GLU A 155 -0.71 -16.24 16.70
C GLU A 155 -1.99 -16.65 17.40
N TYR A 156 -2.65 -17.68 16.87
CA TYR A 156 -3.87 -18.18 17.45
C TYR A 156 -3.63 -19.53 18.09
N HIS A 157 -3.92 -19.62 19.37
CA HIS A 157 -3.66 -20.81 20.18
C HIS A 157 -4.93 -21.53 20.62
N ASP A 158 -6.12 -21.00 20.30
CA ASP A 158 -7.37 -21.55 20.83
C ASP A 158 -8.09 -22.41 19.77
N GLU A 159 -8.03 -23.73 19.88
CA GLU A 159 -8.72 -24.62 18.93
C GLU A 159 -10.24 -24.71 19.19
N ASN A 160 -10.72 -24.19 20.32
CA ASN A 160 -12.11 -24.36 20.78
C ASN A 160 -13.09 -23.28 20.30
N THR A 161 -12.62 -22.28 19.57
CA THR A 161 -13.49 -21.18 19.11
C THR A 161 -14.26 -21.59 17.86
N THR A 162 -15.59 -21.46 17.90
CA THR A 162 -16.42 -21.69 16.72
C THR A 162 -16.03 -20.72 15.60
N ILE A 163 -15.40 -21.25 14.56
CA ILE A 163 -15.05 -20.48 13.38
C ILE A 163 -16.35 -20.18 12.63
N SER A 164 -16.58 -18.90 12.35
CA SER A 164 -17.76 -18.42 11.62
C SER A 164 -17.32 -17.57 10.43
N LYS A 165 -18.25 -17.26 9.53
CA LYS A 165 -18.00 -16.34 8.42
C LYS A 165 -17.51 -14.97 8.92
N ARG A 166 -18.08 -14.45 10.02
CA ARG A 166 -17.66 -13.19 10.62
C ARG A 166 -16.21 -13.24 11.11
N HIS A 167 -15.82 -14.34 11.77
CA HIS A 167 -14.44 -14.53 12.24
C HIS A 167 -13.43 -14.52 11.08
N ILE A 168 -13.70 -15.30 10.02
CA ILE A 168 -12.83 -15.34 8.83
C ILE A 168 -12.65 -13.96 8.20
N LEU A 169 -13.74 -13.20 8.06
CA LEU A 169 -13.71 -11.85 7.49
C LEU A 169 -12.92 -10.88 8.36
N ALA A 170 -13.11 -10.92 9.68
CA ALA A 170 -12.38 -10.08 10.61
C ALA A 170 -10.87 -10.37 10.58
N GLU A 171 -10.47 -11.63 10.58
CA GLU A 171 -9.07 -12.04 10.51
C GLU A 171 -8.43 -11.68 9.16
N THR A 172 -9.14 -11.89 8.05
CA THR A 172 -8.64 -11.49 6.72
C THR A 172 -8.45 -9.98 6.63
N ALA A 173 -9.37 -9.19 7.19
CA ALA A 173 -9.29 -7.73 7.19
C ALA A 173 -8.19 -7.20 8.14
N ALA A 174 -7.80 -7.97 9.16
CA ALA A 174 -6.71 -7.62 10.06
C ALA A 174 -5.33 -7.67 9.37
N ILE A 175 -5.20 -8.42 8.26
CA ILE A 175 -4.00 -8.43 7.41
C ILE A 175 -4.01 -7.17 6.54
N PHE A 176 -3.45 -6.09 7.08
CA PHE A 176 -3.38 -4.81 6.39
C PHE A 176 -2.25 -4.80 5.35
N ASP A 177 -2.60 -4.86 4.06
CA ASP A 177 -1.67 -4.87 2.93
C ASP A 177 -2.08 -3.83 1.86
N PRO A 178 -1.69 -2.56 2.04
CA PRO A 178 -2.09 -1.48 1.13
C PRO A 178 -1.41 -1.58 -0.24
N MET A 179 -0.22 -2.19 -0.31
CA MET A 179 0.59 -2.33 -1.53
C MET A 179 0.33 -3.64 -2.26
N GLY A 180 -0.36 -4.61 -1.64
CA GLY A 180 -0.59 -5.94 -2.21
C GLY A 180 0.63 -6.86 -2.20
N LEU A 181 1.61 -6.61 -1.34
CA LEU A 181 2.87 -7.38 -1.29
C LEU A 181 2.66 -8.83 -0.84
N VAL A 182 1.68 -9.05 0.04
CA VAL A 182 1.23 -10.39 0.47
C VAL A 182 -0.12 -10.75 -0.18
N GLY A 183 -0.46 -10.06 -1.27
CA GLY A 183 -1.66 -10.28 -2.06
C GLY A 183 -1.95 -11.74 -2.41
N PRO A 184 -0.96 -12.57 -2.82
CA PRO A 184 -1.16 -14.00 -3.06
C PRO A 184 -1.75 -14.77 -1.86
N ILE A 185 -1.34 -14.44 -0.64
CA ILE A 185 -1.84 -15.07 0.59
C ILE A 185 -3.25 -14.58 0.90
N ILE A 186 -3.49 -13.28 0.75
CA ILE A 186 -4.83 -12.70 0.98
C ILE A 186 -5.86 -13.23 -0.03
N VAL A 187 -5.44 -13.55 -1.26
CA VAL A 187 -6.33 -14.13 -2.29
C VAL A 187 -6.89 -15.47 -1.84
N GLN A 188 -6.10 -16.34 -1.20
CA GLN A 188 -6.61 -17.61 -0.67
C GLN A 188 -7.76 -17.38 0.33
N ALA A 189 -7.59 -16.46 1.29
CA ALA A 189 -8.67 -16.09 2.21
C ALA A 189 -9.90 -15.53 1.48
N LYS A 190 -9.71 -14.67 0.48
CA LYS A 190 -10.83 -14.13 -0.33
C LYS A 190 -11.59 -15.23 -1.08
N LEU A 191 -10.90 -16.28 -1.54
CA LEU A 191 -11.52 -17.43 -2.19
C LEU A 191 -12.32 -18.29 -1.21
N ILE A 192 -11.81 -18.51 0.00
CA ILE A 192 -12.55 -19.17 1.09
C ILE A 192 -13.80 -18.34 1.44
N ILE A 193 -13.66 -17.02 1.59
CA ILE A 193 -14.81 -16.13 1.81
C ILE A 193 -15.83 -16.27 0.67
N GLN A 194 -15.37 -16.31 -0.58
CA GLN A 194 -16.24 -16.49 -1.75
C GLN A 194 -17.01 -17.81 -1.70
N SER A 195 -16.40 -18.92 -1.28
CA SER A 195 -17.09 -20.21 -1.15
C SER A 195 -18.16 -20.17 -0.05
N LEU A 196 -17.91 -19.49 1.07
CA LEU A 196 -18.90 -19.25 2.12
C LEU A 196 -20.12 -18.46 1.64
N TRP A 197 -19.95 -17.56 0.67
CA TRP A 197 -21.07 -16.85 0.04
C TRP A 197 -21.88 -17.77 -0.90
N GLN A 198 -21.23 -18.69 -1.60
CA GLN A 198 -21.89 -19.65 -2.48
C GLN A 198 -22.81 -20.59 -1.71
N ILE A 199 -22.34 -21.10 -0.56
CA ILE A 199 -23.13 -22.00 0.30
C ILE A 199 -24.16 -21.27 1.18
N ARG A 200 -24.22 -19.92 1.10
CA ARG A 200 -25.19 -19.08 1.83
C ARG A 200 -25.20 -19.26 3.36
N ILE A 201 -24.06 -19.61 3.97
CA ILE A 201 -23.94 -19.73 5.42
C ILE A 201 -24.23 -18.39 6.12
N SER A 202 -24.82 -18.42 7.32
CA SER A 202 -25.06 -17.19 8.09
C SER A 202 -23.76 -16.63 8.70
N TRP A 203 -23.82 -15.40 9.24
CA TRP A 203 -22.64 -14.69 9.74
C TRP A 203 -21.93 -15.41 10.89
N ASP A 204 -22.72 -15.96 11.81
CA ASP A 204 -22.26 -16.50 13.10
C ASP A 204 -22.50 -18.02 13.21
N GLU A 205 -22.80 -18.67 12.08
CA GLU A 205 -23.03 -20.11 11.99
C GLU A 205 -21.70 -20.88 11.87
N PRO A 206 -21.58 -22.08 12.49
CA PRO A 206 -20.38 -22.92 12.39
C PRO A 206 -20.13 -23.35 10.94
N LEU A 207 -18.85 -23.31 10.54
CA LEU A 207 -18.46 -23.69 9.17
C LEU A 207 -18.56 -25.21 8.92
N PRO A 208 -18.88 -25.62 7.68
CA PRO A 208 -18.71 -27.00 7.24
C PRO A 208 -17.27 -27.47 7.42
N ASP A 209 -17.08 -28.74 7.78
CA ASP A 209 -15.76 -29.27 8.14
C ASP A 209 -14.71 -29.11 7.05
N ASN A 210 -15.08 -29.27 5.77
CA ASN A 210 -14.15 -29.09 4.65
C ASN A 210 -13.56 -27.68 4.61
N ILE A 211 -14.39 -26.65 4.78
CA ILE A 211 -13.96 -25.24 4.76
C ILE A 211 -13.23 -24.89 6.07
N ARG A 212 -13.69 -25.43 7.20
CA ARG A 212 -13.02 -25.27 8.49
C ARG A 212 -11.59 -25.80 8.44
N ILE A 213 -11.38 -26.99 7.90
CA ILE A 213 -10.05 -27.61 7.75
C ILE A 213 -9.16 -26.74 6.83
N GLU A 214 -9.70 -26.29 5.69
CA GLU A 214 -8.98 -25.41 4.76
C GLU A 214 -8.56 -24.09 5.45
N TRP A 215 -9.49 -23.45 6.18
CA TRP A 215 -9.20 -22.23 6.92
C TRP A 215 -8.17 -22.43 8.02
N VAL A 216 -8.27 -23.52 8.81
CA VAL A 216 -7.28 -23.82 9.85
C VAL A 216 -5.90 -24.04 9.26
N LYS A 217 -5.79 -24.74 8.12
CA LYS A 217 -4.52 -24.89 7.40
C LYS A 217 -3.96 -23.53 6.99
N TYR A 218 -4.76 -22.71 6.31
CA TYR A 218 -4.38 -21.35 5.91
C TYR A 218 -3.89 -20.52 7.09
N ARG A 219 -4.66 -20.52 8.18
CA ARG A 219 -4.41 -19.76 9.40
C ARG A 219 -3.10 -20.16 10.08
N LYS A 220 -2.80 -21.46 10.19
CA LYS A 220 -1.53 -21.94 10.78
C LYS A 220 -0.31 -21.38 10.04
N GLY A 221 -0.36 -21.33 8.72
CA GLY A 221 0.71 -20.77 7.89
C GLY A 221 0.92 -19.25 8.04
N LEU A 222 -0.11 -18.49 8.43
CA LEU A 222 -0.02 -17.02 8.54
C LEU A 222 1.04 -16.54 9.54
N SER A 223 1.37 -17.34 10.55
CA SER A 223 2.44 -17.03 11.51
C SER A 223 3.80 -16.79 10.81
N MET A 224 4.03 -17.37 9.63
CA MET A 224 5.24 -17.14 8.85
C MET A 224 5.35 -15.72 8.29
N LEU A 225 4.26 -14.98 8.19
CA LEU A 225 4.31 -13.57 7.83
C LEU A 225 5.05 -12.73 8.87
N ASN A 226 5.09 -13.15 10.14
CA ASN A 226 5.86 -12.47 11.19
C ASN A 226 7.39 -12.51 10.92
N LYS A 227 7.85 -13.50 10.15
CA LYS A 227 9.25 -13.68 9.78
C LYS A 227 9.60 -13.05 8.43
N LEU A 228 8.59 -12.61 7.67
CA LEU A 228 8.79 -12.03 6.35
C LEU A 228 9.39 -10.62 6.48
N THR A 229 10.57 -10.43 5.89
CA THR A 229 11.24 -9.14 5.79
C THR A 229 11.25 -8.68 4.34
N ILE A 230 10.76 -7.47 4.09
CA ILE A 230 10.67 -6.90 2.75
C ILE A 230 11.47 -5.60 2.73
N PRO A 231 12.54 -5.47 1.94
CA PRO A 231 13.26 -4.20 1.80
C PRO A 231 12.31 -3.06 1.41
N ARG A 232 12.29 -1.98 2.18
CA ARG A 232 11.45 -0.80 1.88
C ARG A 232 11.97 -0.06 0.66
N ASN A 233 13.30 0.07 0.54
CA ASN A 233 13.93 0.67 -0.63
C ASN A 233 13.78 -0.24 -1.87
N ILE A 234 13.05 0.27 -2.87
CA ILE A 234 12.84 -0.41 -4.15
C ILE A 234 13.91 -0.07 -5.20
N GLY A 235 14.72 0.97 -4.98
CA GLY A 235 15.85 1.31 -5.83
C GLY A 235 17.10 0.48 -5.48
N CYS A 236 18.18 0.64 -6.25
CA CYS A 236 19.50 0.19 -5.79
C CYS A 236 20.19 1.28 -4.97
N ASN A 237 21.05 0.89 -4.02
CA ASN A 237 21.84 1.80 -3.17
C ASN A 237 22.94 2.58 -3.92
N LYS A 238 22.81 2.73 -5.24
CA LYS A 238 23.77 3.33 -6.16
C LYS A 238 23.03 4.32 -7.06
N ILE A 239 23.77 5.23 -7.69
CA ILE A 239 23.22 6.20 -8.63
C ILE A 239 22.50 5.47 -9.77
N LEU A 240 21.23 5.84 -9.97
CA LEU A 240 20.35 5.22 -10.95
C LEU A 240 20.52 5.90 -12.31
N THR A 241 20.92 5.14 -13.31
CA THR A 241 21.08 5.65 -14.69
C THR A 241 19.84 5.42 -15.54
N ASN A 242 19.12 4.33 -15.27
CA ASN A 242 17.94 3.96 -16.05
C ASN A 242 16.91 3.26 -15.17
N ILE A 243 15.67 3.75 -15.23
CA ILE A 243 14.53 3.20 -14.49
C ILE A 243 13.45 2.80 -15.48
N GLN A 244 13.02 1.55 -15.40
CA GLN A 244 11.95 0.97 -16.20
C GLN A 244 10.86 0.40 -15.31
N ILE A 245 9.63 0.44 -15.79
CA ILE A 245 8.49 -0.19 -15.13
C ILE A 245 8.07 -1.41 -15.93
N HIS A 246 7.94 -2.55 -15.25
CA HIS A 246 7.45 -3.79 -15.82
C HIS A 246 6.18 -4.22 -15.09
N GLY A 247 5.05 -4.12 -15.78
CA GLY A 247 3.75 -4.56 -15.30
C GLY A 247 3.40 -5.93 -15.84
N PHE A 248 2.95 -6.85 -14.99
CA PHE A 248 2.52 -8.19 -15.38
C PHE A 248 1.05 -8.40 -15.03
N ALA A 249 0.31 -9.02 -15.94
CA ALA A 249 -1.10 -9.34 -15.78
C ALA A 249 -1.33 -10.83 -16.01
N ASP A 250 -2.18 -11.42 -15.17
CA ASP A 250 -2.62 -12.79 -15.33
C ASP A 250 -4.03 -13.00 -14.78
N ALA A 251 -4.72 -14.02 -15.28
CA ALA A 251 -5.99 -14.45 -14.73
C ALA A 251 -6.14 -15.96 -14.68
N SER A 252 -6.69 -16.42 -13.56
CA SER A 252 -7.32 -17.73 -13.44
C SER A 252 -8.84 -17.60 -13.50
N ILE A 253 -9.53 -18.75 -13.59
CA ILE A 253 -11.00 -18.81 -13.50
C ILE A 253 -11.50 -18.24 -12.16
N LYS A 254 -10.68 -18.31 -11.12
CA LYS A 254 -11.04 -17.88 -9.76
C LYS A 254 -10.72 -16.41 -9.49
N CYS A 255 -9.64 -15.87 -10.04
CA CYS A 255 -9.16 -14.53 -9.72
C CYS A 255 -8.28 -13.99 -10.85
N ASN A 256 -8.34 -12.68 -11.09
CA ASN A 256 -7.37 -11.96 -11.92
C ASN A 256 -6.47 -11.09 -11.06
N GLY A 257 -5.23 -10.93 -11.48
CA GLY A 257 -4.23 -10.18 -10.75
C GLY A 257 -3.29 -9.40 -11.66
N ALA A 258 -2.67 -8.38 -11.08
CA ALA A 258 -1.63 -7.60 -11.71
C ALA A 258 -0.56 -7.25 -10.68
N CYS A 259 0.71 -7.21 -11.09
CA CYS A 259 1.83 -6.77 -10.28
C CYS A 259 2.76 -5.85 -11.07
N ILE A 260 3.44 -4.94 -10.39
CA ILE A 260 4.32 -3.94 -11.00
C ILE A 260 5.70 -4.05 -10.36
N PHE A 261 6.73 -4.11 -11.20
CA PHE A 261 8.12 -4.12 -10.80
C PHE A 261 8.83 -2.85 -11.26
N LEU A 262 9.73 -2.36 -10.41
CA LEU A 262 10.74 -1.37 -10.76
C LEU A 262 11.97 -2.12 -11.22
N ARG A 263 12.45 -1.85 -12.44
CA ARG A 263 13.76 -2.29 -12.91
C ARG A 263 14.70 -1.09 -12.92
N SER A 264 15.74 -1.13 -12.09
CA SER A 264 16.77 -0.10 -12.01
C SER A 264 18.09 -0.60 -12.57
N THR A 265 18.83 0.31 -13.21
CA THR A 265 20.20 0.08 -13.66
C THR A 265 21.11 1.08 -12.97
N ASN A 266 22.22 0.61 -12.40
CA ASN A 266 23.23 1.47 -11.81
C ASN A 266 24.29 1.90 -12.84
N GLU A 267 25.23 2.76 -12.43
CA GLU A 267 26.35 3.20 -13.28
C GLU A 267 27.27 2.06 -13.75
N GLN A 268 27.31 0.95 -13.01
CA GLN A 268 28.10 -0.24 -13.36
C GLN A 268 27.36 -1.16 -14.35
N GLY A 269 26.14 -0.80 -14.77
CA GLY A 269 25.32 -1.60 -15.68
C GLY A 269 24.62 -2.80 -15.02
N GLU A 270 24.66 -2.92 -13.70
CA GLU A 270 23.98 -3.98 -12.96
C GLU A 270 22.48 -3.65 -12.85
N HIS A 271 21.65 -4.65 -13.16
CA HIS A 271 20.20 -4.51 -13.14
C HIS A 271 19.59 -5.16 -11.92
N THR A 272 18.71 -4.43 -11.24
CA THR A 272 17.89 -4.97 -10.15
C THR A 272 16.42 -4.80 -10.49
N ALA A 273 15.60 -5.76 -10.06
CA ALA A 273 14.15 -5.70 -10.19
C ALA A 273 13.50 -5.95 -8.83
N LYS A 274 12.54 -5.09 -8.46
CA LYS A 274 11.84 -5.13 -7.17
C LYS A 274 10.34 -4.91 -7.34
N LEU A 275 9.54 -5.70 -6.64
CA LEU A 275 8.08 -5.54 -6.60
C LEU A 275 7.71 -4.20 -5.94
N ILE A 276 6.90 -3.40 -6.63
CA ILE A 276 6.38 -2.12 -6.13
C ILE A 276 5.03 -2.34 -5.46
N CYS A 277 4.10 -2.96 -6.19
CA CYS A 277 2.76 -3.22 -5.70
C CYS A 277 2.09 -4.29 -6.55
N ALA A 278 1.05 -4.90 -6.00
CA ALA A 278 0.19 -5.82 -6.72
C ALA A 278 -1.27 -5.63 -6.32
N LYS A 279 -2.17 -6.14 -7.16
CA LYS A 279 -3.60 -6.08 -6.92
C LYS A 279 -4.28 -7.31 -7.49
N SER A 280 -5.22 -7.84 -6.72
CA SER A 280 -6.05 -8.97 -7.10
C SER A 280 -7.53 -8.61 -7.08
N LYS A 281 -8.31 -9.27 -7.95
CA LYS A 281 -9.76 -9.22 -7.96
C LYS A 281 -10.32 -10.61 -8.22
N VAL A 282 -11.04 -11.13 -7.23
CA VAL A 282 -11.75 -12.40 -7.34
C VAL A 282 -12.80 -12.32 -8.45
N ALA A 283 -12.90 -13.39 -9.24
CA ALA A 283 -13.83 -13.48 -10.36
C ALA A 283 -15.29 -13.39 -9.88
N PRO A 284 -16.17 -12.64 -10.56
CA PRO A 284 -17.58 -12.58 -10.21
C PRO A 284 -18.27 -13.94 -10.36
N LEU A 285 -19.11 -14.32 -9.39
CA LEU A 285 -19.85 -15.58 -9.43
C LEU A 285 -21.10 -15.53 -10.30
N LYS A 286 -21.75 -14.36 -10.38
CA LYS A 286 -23.06 -14.21 -11.05
C LYS A 286 -22.98 -14.26 -12.58
N VAL A 287 -21.80 -14.01 -13.15
CA VAL A 287 -21.60 -13.95 -14.60
C VAL A 287 -20.49 -14.92 -14.94
N ILE A 288 -20.79 -15.92 -15.77
CA ILE A 288 -19.76 -16.79 -16.33
C ILE A 288 -18.94 -15.95 -17.32
N ILE A 289 -17.73 -15.60 -16.90
CA ILE A 289 -16.77 -14.89 -17.73
C ILE A 289 -15.79 -15.92 -18.27
N SER A 290 -15.61 -15.96 -19.59
CA SER A 290 -14.60 -16.82 -20.20
C SER A 290 -13.20 -16.41 -19.77
N LEU A 291 -12.25 -17.36 -19.77
CA LEU A 291 -10.87 -17.10 -19.38
C LEU A 291 -10.24 -15.91 -20.16
N PRO A 292 -10.39 -15.77 -21.49
CA PRO A 292 -9.86 -14.61 -22.22
C PRO A 292 -10.43 -13.26 -21.75
N ARG A 293 -11.69 -13.25 -21.29
CA ARG A 293 -12.30 -12.03 -20.75
C ARG A 293 -11.80 -11.71 -19.33
N LEU A 294 -11.41 -12.73 -18.55
CA LEU A 294 -10.76 -12.53 -17.25
C LEU A 294 -9.31 -12.05 -17.44
N GLU A 295 -8.57 -12.61 -18.39
CA GLU A 295 -7.23 -12.14 -18.78
C GLU A 295 -7.29 -10.67 -19.26
N LEU A 296 -8.30 -10.31 -20.06
CA LEU A 296 -8.54 -8.90 -20.44
C LEU A 296 -8.83 -8.01 -19.22
N CYS A 297 -9.53 -8.53 -18.21
CA CYS A 297 -9.74 -7.80 -16.96
C CYS A 297 -8.44 -7.63 -16.17
N ALA A 298 -7.53 -8.60 -16.20
CA ALA A 298 -6.20 -8.50 -15.61
C ALA A 298 -5.36 -7.42 -16.31
N ALA A 299 -5.36 -7.41 -17.65
CA ALA A 299 -4.68 -6.39 -18.44
C ALA A 299 -5.20 -4.98 -18.12
N LEU A 300 -6.52 -4.81 -18.05
CA LEU A 300 -7.11 -3.52 -17.64
C LEU A 300 -6.77 -3.15 -16.19
N LEU A 301 -6.74 -4.13 -15.27
CA LEU A 301 -6.34 -3.91 -13.89
C LEU A 301 -4.90 -3.39 -13.83
N LEU A 302 -4.01 -3.97 -14.63
CA LEU A 302 -2.61 -3.54 -14.73
C LEU A 302 -2.49 -2.12 -15.29
N ALA A 303 -3.16 -1.80 -16.40
CA ALA A 303 -3.14 -0.47 -17.00
C ALA A 303 -3.57 0.62 -16.00
N ARG A 304 -4.67 0.36 -15.27
CA ARG A 304 -5.15 1.24 -14.18
C ARG A 304 -4.16 1.36 -13.03
N LEU A 305 -3.52 0.25 -12.64
CA LEU A 305 -2.56 0.25 -11.53
C LEU A 305 -1.32 1.07 -11.89
N VAL A 306 -0.76 0.85 -13.08
CA VAL A 306 0.39 1.60 -13.60
C VAL A 306 0.07 3.10 -13.71
N SER A 307 -1.07 3.45 -14.32
CA SER A 307 -1.50 4.85 -14.47
C SER A 307 -1.64 5.58 -13.12
N ARG A 308 -2.08 4.89 -12.06
CA ARG A 308 -2.29 5.49 -10.73
C ARG A 308 -1.04 5.53 -9.85
N ILE A 309 -0.19 4.52 -9.92
CA ILE A 309 0.94 4.36 -8.98
C ILE A 309 2.22 4.97 -9.52
N VAL A 310 2.54 4.77 -10.81
CA VAL A 310 3.83 5.20 -11.37
C VAL A 310 4.06 6.71 -11.24
N PRO A 311 3.09 7.60 -11.51
CA PRO A 311 3.29 9.05 -11.32
C PRO A 311 3.59 9.44 -9.87
N LYS A 312 3.11 8.66 -8.89
CA LYS A 312 3.31 8.93 -7.46
C LYS A 312 4.70 8.56 -6.96
N LEU A 313 5.45 7.75 -7.72
CA LEU A 313 6.83 7.41 -7.38
C LEU A 313 7.76 8.63 -7.53
N LYS A 314 7.37 9.66 -8.31
CA LYS A 314 8.18 10.84 -8.61
C LYS A 314 9.58 10.49 -9.17
N LEU A 315 9.68 9.36 -9.87
CA LEU A 315 10.91 8.89 -10.53
C LEU A 315 10.90 9.23 -12.02
N ASN A 316 12.08 9.49 -12.59
CA ASN A 316 12.24 9.63 -14.02
C ASN A 316 12.19 8.26 -14.70
N ILE A 317 11.01 7.86 -15.19
CA ILE A 317 10.79 6.57 -15.83
C ILE A 317 11.15 6.65 -17.31
N ALA A 318 12.20 5.93 -17.72
CA ALA A 318 12.64 5.88 -19.12
C ALA A 318 11.68 5.07 -20.00
N LYS A 319 11.13 3.96 -19.49
CA LYS A 319 10.22 3.10 -20.25
C LYS A 319 9.25 2.32 -19.38
N LYS A 320 8.09 2.00 -19.95
CA LYS A 320 7.06 1.16 -19.34
C LYS A 320 6.81 -0.04 -20.25
N TYR A 321 6.58 -1.20 -19.65
CA TYR A 321 6.25 -2.43 -20.35
C TYR A 321 5.07 -3.10 -19.67
N PHE A 322 4.17 -3.65 -20.47
CA PHE A 322 2.99 -4.39 -20.02
C PHE A 322 3.06 -5.81 -20.57
N TRP A 323 3.03 -6.80 -19.68
CA TRP A 323 3.25 -8.20 -20.01
C TRP A 323 1.98 -9.00 -19.75
N SER A 324 1.62 -9.83 -20.72
CA SER A 324 0.57 -10.85 -20.59
C SER A 324 1.00 -12.11 -21.33
N ASP A 325 0.63 -13.26 -20.81
CA ASP A 325 0.81 -14.56 -21.47
C ASP A 325 -0.37 -14.94 -22.38
N SER A 326 -1.41 -14.09 -22.46
CA SER A 326 -2.54 -14.29 -23.35
C SER A 326 -2.34 -13.60 -24.69
N LYS A 327 -1.97 -14.38 -25.71
CA LYS A 327 -1.89 -13.89 -27.10
C LYS A 327 -3.25 -13.38 -27.62
N ILE A 328 -4.36 -13.92 -27.11
CA ILE A 328 -5.71 -13.46 -27.46
C ILE A 328 -5.90 -12.02 -26.98
N VAL A 329 -5.56 -11.74 -25.72
CA VAL A 329 -5.68 -10.38 -25.16
C VAL A 329 -4.75 -9.40 -25.86
N LEU A 330 -3.51 -9.81 -26.17
CA LEU A 330 -2.58 -8.95 -26.92
C LEU A 330 -3.13 -8.59 -28.30
N SER A 331 -3.64 -9.56 -29.06
CA SER A 331 -4.28 -9.32 -30.36
C SER A 331 -5.52 -8.41 -30.26
N TRP A 332 -6.28 -8.54 -29.18
CA TRP A 332 -7.40 -7.64 -28.89
C TRP A 332 -6.95 -6.21 -28.62
N ILE A 333 -5.89 -6.00 -27.83
CA ILE A 333 -5.33 -4.69 -27.50
C ILE A 333 -4.73 -4.00 -28.74
N GLU A 334 -4.13 -4.74 -29.66
CA GLU A 334 -3.61 -4.22 -30.93
C GLU A 334 -4.69 -3.72 -31.89
N SER A 335 -5.91 -4.25 -31.75
CA SER A 335 -7.03 -3.90 -32.62
C SER A 335 -7.83 -2.71 -32.09
N PRO A 336 -8.38 -1.84 -32.97
CA PRO A 336 -9.29 -0.77 -32.54
C PRO A 336 -10.47 -1.31 -31.74
N SER A 337 -10.79 -0.66 -30.62
CA SER A 337 -11.85 -1.07 -29.69
C SER A 337 -13.23 -1.25 -30.36
N THR A 338 -13.52 -0.46 -31.39
CA THR A 338 -14.78 -0.46 -32.16
C THR A 338 -15.08 -1.77 -32.89
N LYS A 339 -14.08 -2.63 -33.11
CA LYS A 339 -14.27 -3.93 -33.75
C LYS A 339 -14.93 -4.98 -32.83
N TRP A 340 -14.98 -4.73 -31.53
CA TRP A 340 -15.35 -5.74 -30.54
C TRP A 340 -16.75 -5.54 -29.95
N LYS A 341 -17.31 -6.60 -29.37
CA LYS A 341 -18.56 -6.50 -28.60
C LYS A 341 -18.34 -5.64 -27.35
N THR A 342 -19.39 -4.95 -26.90
CA THR A 342 -19.40 -3.94 -25.83
C THR A 342 -18.49 -4.24 -24.63
N PHE A 343 -18.56 -5.45 -24.05
CA PHE A 343 -17.72 -5.83 -22.90
C PHE A 343 -16.21 -5.70 -23.17
N VAL A 344 -15.79 -6.16 -24.34
CA VAL A 344 -14.39 -6.22 -24.77
C VAL A 344 -13.98 -4.83 -25.30
N ALA A 345 -14.82 -4.21 -26.13
CA ALA A 345 -14.60 -2.87 -26.67
C ALA A 345 -14.34 -1.82 -25.58
N HIS A 346 -15.18 -1.76 -24.55
CA HIS A 346 -15.04 -0.75 -23.49
C HIS A 346 -13.73 -0.90 -22.70
N ARG A 347 -13.30 -2.15 -22.45
CA ARG A 347 -12.05 -2.42 -21.71
C ARG A 347 -10.82 -2.15 -22.55
N ILE A 348 -10.86 -2.48 -23.84
CA ILE A 348 -9.76 -2.18 -24.77
C ILE A 348 -9.63 -0.67 -24.96
N GLY A 349 -10.74 0.05 -25.14
CA GLY A 349 -10.72 1.52 -25.22
C GLY A 349 -10.01 2.12 -24.01
N GLU A 350 -10.39 1.69 -22.80
CA GLU A 350 -9.72 2.18 -21.59
C GLU A 350 -8.25 1.76 -21.48
N ILE A 351 -7.87 0.55 -21.94
CA ILE A 351 -6.46 0.14 -21.99
C ILE A 351 -5.67 1.04 -22.96
N GLN A 352 -6.24 1.33 -24.13
CA GLN A 352 -5.63 2.18 -25.16
C GLN A 352 -5.54 3.64 -24.72
N ASP A 353 -6.48 4.12 -23.88
CA ASP A 353 -6.42 5.45 -23.28
C ASP A 353 -5.34 5.55 -22.17
N LEU A 354 -5.11 4.47 -21.43
CA LEU A 354 -4.21 4.44 -20.28
C LEU A 354 -2.77 3.98 -20.60
N SER A 355 -2.54 3.38 -21.77
CA SER A 355 -1.25 2.80 -22.16
C SER A 355 -1.04 2.81 -23.66
N ASN A 356 0.23 2.82 -24.10
CA ASN A 356 0.53 2.68 -25.52
C ASN A 356 0.49 1.21 -25.93
N ILE A 357 -0.13 0.93 -27.07
CA ILE A 357 -0.23 -0.43 -27.64
C ILE A 357 1.16 -1.05 -27.82
N THR A 358 2.14 -0.25 -28.26
CA THR A 358 3.53 -0.70 -28.50
C THR A 358 4.30 -1.10 -27.25
N ASP A 359 3.78 -0.81 -26.06
CA ASP A 359 4.40 -1.16 -24.78
C ASP A 359 3.94 -2.54 -24.26
N TRP A 360 2.92 -3.12 -24.89
CA TRP A 360 2.43 -4.47 -24.58
C TRP A 360 3.28 -5.54 -25.26
N ALA A 361 3.57 -6.62 -24.53
CA ALA A 361 4.37 -7.72 -25.03
C ALA A 361 3.98 -9.06 -24.38
N TYR A 362 4.33 -10.14 -25.07
CA TYR A 362 4.10 -11.49 -24.59
C TYR A 362 5.16 -11.91 -23.55
N VAL A 363 4.71 -12.55 -22.47
CA VAL A 363 5.58 -13.25 -21.51
C VAL A 363 5.17 -14.71 -21.44
N LYS A 364 6.12 -15.63 -21.20
CA LYS A 364 5.78 -17.04 -20.97
C LYS A 364 5.08 -17.18 -19.61
N SER A 365 4.06 -18.02 -19.51
CA SER A 365 3.33 -18.23 -18.24
C SER A 365 4.24 -18.65 -17.09
N SER A 366 5.27 -19.47 -17.34
CA SER A 366 6.26 -19.88 -16.32
C SER A 366 7.13 -18.73 -15.79
N GLU A 367 7.18 -17.62 -16.52
CA GLU A 367 7.90 -16.40 -16.19
C GLU A 367 6.93 -15.26 -15.83
N ASN A 368 5.63 -15.54 -15.62
CA ASN A 368 4.64 -14.52 -15.30
C ASN A 368 4.42 -14.44 -13.78
N PRO A 369 4.99 -13.45 -13.06
CA PRO A 369 4.77 -13.32 -11.62
C PRO A 369 3.31 -13.04 -11.24
N ALA A 370 2.48 -12.56 -12.19
CA ALA A 370 1.07 -12.32 -11.92
C ALA A 370 0.27 -13.62 -11.70
N ASP A 371 0.77 -14.77 -12.16
CA ASP A 371 0.16 -16.10 -11.90
C ASP A 371 0.08 -16.41 -10.39
N ILE A 372 1.09 -15.97 -9.64
CA ILE A 372 1.17 -16.17 -8.19
C ILE A 372 0.03 -15.45 -7.47
N ILE A 373 -0.32 -14.22 -7.90
CA ILE A 373 -1.42 -13.45 -7.31
C ILE A 373 -2.80 -13.83 -7.89
N SER A 374 -2.86 -14.37 -9.11
CA SER A 374 -4.12 -14.84 -9.72
C SER A 374 -4.57 -16.19 -9.16
N ARG A 375 -3.63 -17.01 -8.64
CA ARG A 375 -3.92 -18.33 -8.03
C ARG A 375 -3.84 -18.33 -6.51
N GLY A 376 -2.95 -17.52 -5.95
CA GLY A 376 -2.61 -17.50 -4.54
C GLY A 376 -1.49 -18.50 -4.19
N CYS A 377 -0.86 -18.30 -3.03
CA CYS A 377 0.16 -19.20 -2.49
C CYS A 377 0.07 -19.30 -0.98
N ASP A 378 0.61 -20.39 -0.43
CA ASP A 378 0.68 -20.59 1.02
C ASP A 378 1.69 -19.62 1.64
N ALA A 379 1.39 -19.12 2.84
CA ALA A 379 2.21 -18.11 3.51
C ALA A 379 3.65 -18.57 3.80
N GLU A 380 3.84 -19.87 4.01
CA GLU A 380 5.15 -20.50 4.21
C GLU A 380 6.05 -20.43 2.97
N GLN A 381 5.45 -20.32 1.78
CA GLN A 381 6.17 -20.36 0.51
C GLN A 381 6.53 -18.96 0.01
N ILE A 382 5.77 -17.92 0.38
CA ILE A 382 5.91 -16.60 -0.27
C ILE A 382 7.33 -16.05 -0.23
N SER A 383 8.08 -16.26 0.87
CA SER A 383 9.44 -15.76 1.04
C SER A 383 10.44 -16.41 0.09
N SER A 384 10.21 -17.66 -0.33
CA SER A 384 11.10 -18.41 -1.23
C SER A 384 10.79 -18.19 -2.71
N ILE A 385 9.64 -17.58 -3.05
CA ILE A 385 9.24 -17.35 -4.44
C ILE A 385 9.98 -16.12 -5.01
N ASN A 386 11.21 -16.34 -5.48
CA ASN A 386 12.04 -15.30 -6.09
C ASN A 386 11.35 -14.56 -7.26
N LEU A 387 10.55 -15.29 -8.05
CA LEU A 387 9.74 -14.72 -9.14
C LEU A 387 8.77 -13.63 -8.64
N TRP A 388 8.21 -13.78 -7.44
CA TRP A 388 7.28 -12.80 -6.85
C TRP A 388 7.99 -11.51 -6.45
N TRP A 389 9.16 -11.62 -5.83
CA TRP A 389 9.86 -10.47 -5.24
C TRP A 389 10.75 -9.73 -6.21
N ASN A 390 11.38 -10.46 -7.14
CA ASN A 390 12.38 -9.91 -8.06
C ASN A 390 11.98 -10.04 -9.54
N GLY A 391 10.81 -10.61 -9.83
CA GLY A 391 10.35 -10.82 -11.21
C GLY A 391 11.19 -11.86 -11.96
N PRO A 392 11.01 -11.97 -13.29
CA PRO A 392 11.76 -12.91 -14.11
C PRO A 392 13.25 -12.60 -14.16
N GLU A 393 14.10 -13.62 -14.26
CA GLU A 393 15.56 -13.45 -14.27
C GLU A 393 16.06 -12.57 -15.42
N TRP A 394 15.36 -12.55 -16.56
CA TRP A 394 15.71 -11.68 -17.67
C TRP A 394 15.55 -10.18 -17.35
N LEU A 395 14.79 -9.80 -16.32
CA LEU A 395 14.79 -8.41 -15.83
C LEU A 395 16.14 -8.00 -15.22
N LYS A 396 16.92 -8.96 -14.71
CA LYS A 396 18.25 -8.70 -14.15
C LYS A 396 19.37 -8.80 -15.19
N ASN A 397 19.04 -9.18 -16.43
CA ASN A 397 20.01 -9.33 -17.51
C ASN A 397 19.98 -8.11 -18.46
N ASN A 398 21.08 -7.89 -19.19
CA ASN A 398 21.20 -6.81 -20.19
C ASN A 398 20.29 -7.00 -21.40
N ARG A 399 19.79 -8.22 -21.62
CA ARG A 399 18.85 -8.53 -22.70
C ARG A 399 17.44 -8.17 -22.25
N SER A 400 16.95 -7.00 -22.67
CA SER A 400 15.51 -6.74 -22.71
C SER A 400 14.84 -7.86 -23.51
N GLY A 401 13.98 -8.65 -22.87
CA GLY A 401 13.28 -9.80 -23.45
C GLY A 401 12.23 -9.41 -24.51
N ARG A 402 12.67 -8.72 -25.57
CA ARG A 402 11.94 -8.58 -26.82
C ARG A 402 12.57 -9.46 -27.89
#